data_AF-A0ABD0UGW8-F1
#
_entry.id   AF-A0ABD0UGW8-F1
#
_cell.length_a   1.000
_cell.length_b   1.000
_cell.length_c   1.000
_cell.angle_alpha   90.00
_cell.angle_beta   90.00
_cell.angle_gamma   90.00
#
_symmetry.space_group_name_H-M   'P 1'
#
loop_
_entity.id
_entity.type
_entity.pdbx_description
1 polymer ?
#
loop_
_entity_poly.entity_id
_entity_poly.type
_entity_poly.pdbx_seq_one_letter_code
_entity_poly.pdbx_strand_id
1 'polypeptide(L)'
;MEFCCALCLLQLHRFVRGDSQVFLFSNSKCKRYFHNRLKPAKLTWTAMYRKQHKKDIHDETVKKRRRAAKKPHPRSIVGASLEVIQKKRNEKPEVRDAAREAALREIKERIKKTKDEKKDKKAEVLAKIQKTQTKGIVPKGSKGPKLGGGGGKR
;
A
#
# COMPACT_ATOMS: atom_id res chain seq x y z
N MET A 1 18.27 38.22 2.07
CA MET A 1 16.89 38.73 2.30
C MET A 1 16.60 39.74 1.21
N GLU A 2 15.94 39.29 0.14
CA GLU A 2 15.58 40.15 -0.98
C GLU A 2 14.35 40.98 -0.59
N PHE A 3 14.59 42.27 -0.34
CA PHE A 3 13.54 43.25 -0.16
C PHE A 3 13.05 43.65 -1.56
N CYS A 4 11.83 43.26 -1.89
CA CYS A 4 11.07 43.60 -3.10
C CYS A 4 11.23 42.60 -4.27
N CYS A 5 10.09 42.07 -4.69
CA CYS A 5 9.93 40.96 -5.63
C CYS A 5 10.05 41.46 -7.09
N ALA A 6 10.93 40.82 -7.85
CA ALA A 6 10.94 40.59 -9.30
C ALA A 6 10.87 41.78 -10.29
N LEU A 7 11.88 41.80 -11.17
CA LEU A 7 12.03 42.57 -12.42
C LEU A 7 12.38 44.06 -12.28
N CYS A 8 13.65 44.34 -12.01
CA CYS A 8 14.29 45.58 -12.44
C CYS A 8 15.73 45.29 -12.83
N LEU A 9 15.93 44.94 -14.10
CA LEU A 9 17.20 44.45 -14.64
C LEU A 9 18.25 45.53 -14.90
N LEU A 10 18.03 46.81 -14.55
CA LEU A 10 19.03 47.84 -14.86
C LEU A 10 19.41 48.85 -13.76
N GLN A 11 18.86 48.81 -12.54
CA GLN A 11 19.36 49.71 -11.49
C GLN A 11 19.19 49.15 -10.07
N LEU A 12 20.01 48.16 -9.71
CA LEU A 12 20.11 47.68 -8.34
C LEU A 12 21.36 48.28 -7.67
N HIS A 13 21.16 48.98 -6.55
CA HIS A 13 22.27 49.49 -5.74
C HIS A 13 22.84 48.35 -4.90
N ARG A 14 24.06 47.92 -5.22
CA ARG A 14 24.79 46.87 -4.49
C ARG A 14 25.45 47.45 -3.23
N PHE A 15 25.22 46.83 -2.08
CA PHE A 15 25.84 47.16 -0.81
C PHE A 15 26.59 45.95 -0.26
N VAL A 16 27.87 46.10 0.05
CA VAL A 16 28.70 45.06 0.65
C VAL A 16 28.93 45.42 2.11
N ARG A 17 28.55 44.52 3.03
CA ARG A 17 28.81 44.69 4.46
C ARG A 17 30.21 44.14 4.80
N GLY A 18 30.83 44.61 5.87
CA GLY A 18 32.23 44.27 6.24
C GLY A 18 32.50 42.77 6.45
N ASP A 19 31.46 41.97 6.65
CA ASP A 19 31.48 40.50 6.69
C ASP A 19 31.36 39.84 5.29
N SER A 20 31.63 40.60 4.22
CA SER A 20 31.53 40.18 2.81
C SER A 20 30.10 39.82 2.34
N GLN A 21 29.06 40.11 3.14
CA GLN A 21 27.69 39.86 2.73
C GLN A 21 27.22 40.92 1.72
N VAL A 22 26.77 40.46 0.55
CA VAL A 22 26.22 41.32 -0.51
C VAL A 22 24.70 41.47 -0.36
N PHE A 23 24.24 42.70 -0.33
CA PHE A 23 22.82 43.08 -0.35
C PHE A 23 22.51 43.85 -1.63
N LEU A 24 21.38 43.51 -2.25
CA LEU A 24 20.87 44.18 -3.44
C LEU A 24 19.63 44.98 -3.06
N PHE A 25 19.62 46.27 -3.40
CA PHE A 25 18.50 47.17 -3.14
C PHE A 25 17.96 47.74 -4.46
N SER A 26 16.64 47.69 -4.64
CA SER A 26 15.98 48.30 -5.79
C SER A 26 15.83 49.82 -5.66
N ASN A 27 15.56 50.33 -4.46
CA ASN A 27 15.31 51.75 -4.21
C ASN A 27 16.12 52.28 -3.01
N SER A 28 16.38 53.58 -2.98
CA SER A 28 17.00 54.28 -1.84
C SER A 28 16.20 54.09 -0.54
N LYS A 29 14.87 53.96 -0.64
CA LYS A 29 13.96 53.61 0.46
C LYS A 29 14.34 52.29 1.14
N CYS A 30 14.69 51.26 0.37
CA CYS A 30 15.10 49.96 0.92
C CYS A 30 16.44 50.05 1.64
N LYS A 31 17.40 50.80 1.08
CA LYS A 31 18.72 51.06 1.68
C LYS A 31 18.58 51.79 3.03
N ARG A 32 17.73 52.82 3.10
CA ARG A 32 17.45 53.56 4.34
C ARG A 32 16.88 52.65 5.45
N TYR A 33 15.90 51.82 5.13
CA TYR A 33 15.32 50.90 6.11
C TYR A 33 16.29 49.83 6.60
N PHE A 34 17.22 49.39 5.76
CA PHE A 34 18.27 48.45 6.14
C PHE A 34 19.23 49.07 7.17
N HIS A 35 19.69 50.31 6.97
CA HIS A 35 20.53 51.01 7.94
C HIS A 35 19.81 51.28 9.27
N ASN A 36 18.49 51.55 9.21
CA ASN A 36 17.64 51.69 10.39
C ASN A 36 17.33 50.34 11.08
N ARG A 37 17.87 49.22 10.59
CA ARG A 37 17.68 47.86 11.13
C ARG A 37 16.22 47.43 11.24
N LEU A 38 15.35 47.92 10.36
CA LEU A 38 13.95 47.51 10.32
C LEU A 38 13.81 46.13 9.69
N LYS A 39 13.05 45.26 10.36
CA LYS A 39 12.80 43.90 9.88
C LYS A 39 11.80 43.92 8.72
N PRO A 40 12.07 43.22 7.60
CA PRO A 40 11.14 43.15 6.46
C PRO A 40 9.78 42.57 6.88
N ALA A 41 9.78 41.63 7.82
CA ALA A 41 8.59 41.01 8.39
C ALA A 41 7.61 42.00 9.05
N LYS A 42 8.03 43.23 9.39
CA LYS A 42 7.15 44.27 9.97
C LYS A 42 6.65 45.30 8.94
N LEU A 43 7.22 45.30 7.72
CA LEU A 43 6.89 46.26 6.67
C LEU A 43 5.81 45.69 5.76
N THR A 44 4.60 46.24 5.84
CA THR A 44 3.37 45.72 5.22
C THR A 44 3.44 45.51 3.70
N TRP A 45 4.22 46.35 3.01
CA TRP A 45 4.36 46.33 1.55
C TRP A 45 5.42 45.33 1.05
N THR A 46 6.21 44.72 1.93
CA THR A 46 7.28 43.79 1.52
C THR A 46 6.73 42.38 1.23
N ALA A 47 7.41 41.65 0.35
CA ALA A 47 7.07 40.27 0.02
C ALA A 47 7.12 39.34 1.25
N MET A 48 8.07 39.56 2.17
CA MET A 48 8.18 38.77 3.41
C MET A 48 6.93 38.92 4.28
N TYR A 49 6.44 40.16 4.47
CA TYR A 49 5.23 40.42 5.22
C TYR A 49 4.02 39.74 4.57
N ARG A 50 3.85 39.89 3.26
CA ARG A 50 2.72 39.30 2.52
C ARG A 50 2.69 37.76 2.63
N LYS A 51 3.86 37.10 2.59
CA LYS A 51 3.97 35.64 2.81
C LYS A 51 3.55 35.24 4.22
N GLN A 52 4.05 35.90 5.26
CA GLN A 52 3.72 35.59 6.65
C GLN A 52 2.23 35.81 6.95
N HIS A 53 1.63 36.86 6.38
CA HIS A 53 0.23 37.23 6.56
C HIS A 53 -0.69 36.58 5.54
N LYS A 54 -0.19 35.58 4.79
CA LYS A 54 -0.97 34.79 3.83
C LYS A 54 -1.73 35.64 2.79
N LYS A 55 -1.15 36.76 2.35
CA LYS A 55 -1.71 37.58 1.27
C LYS A 55 -1.43 36.99 -0.13
N ASP A 56 -0.38 36.16 -0.24
CA ASP A 56 0.06 35.55 -1.51
C ASP A 56 -0.31 34.05 -1.61
N ILE A 57 -1.45 33.63 -1.02
CA ILE A 57 -1.85 32.20 -0.99
C ILE A 57 -2.03 31.63 -2.40
N HIS A 58 -2.56 32.41 -3.34
CA HIS A 58 -2.99 31.89 -4.64
C HIS A 58 -1.82 31.38 -5.50
N ASP A 59 -0.67 32.06 -5.52
CA ASP A 59 0.48 31.64 -6.32
C ASP A 59 1.22 30.42 -5.75
N GLU A 60 1.29 30.30 -4.42
CA GLU A 60 2.00 29.19 -3.77
C GLU A 60 1.17 27.89 -3.77
N THR A 61 -0.16 28.00 -3.73
CA THR A 61 -1.05 26.84 -3.65
C THR A 61 -1.12 26.06 -4.98
N VAL A 62 -1.09 26.76 -6.12
CA VAL A 62 -1.12 26.14 -7.45
C VAL A 62 0.12 25.26 -7.69
N LYS A 63 1.30 25.67 -7.20
CA LYS A 63 2.55 24.93 -7.39
C LYS A 63 2.66 23.67 -6.52
N LYS A 64 1.94 23.60 -5.40
CA LYS A 64 1.99 22.44 -4.48
C LYS A 64 1.12 21.26 -4.90
N ARG A 65 0.26 21.39 -5.91
CA ARG A 65 -0.56 20.28 -6.39
C ARG A 65 0.31 19.26 -7.15
N ARG A 66 0.89 18.30 -6.42
CA ARG A 66 1.64 17.17 -6.97
C ARG A 66 0.72 16.37 -7.91
N ARG A 67 1.12 16.21 -9.17
CA ARG A 67 0.44 15.31 -10.12
C ARG A 67 0.82 13.86 -9.79
N ALA A 68 -0.15 13.08 -9.33
CA ALA A 68 0.01 11.62 -9.20
C ALA A 68 -0.16 10.98 -10.58
N ALA A 69 0.93 10.53 -11.19
CA ALA A 69 0.88 9.81 -12.45
C ALA A 69 0.52 8.33 -12.19
N LYS A 70 -0.76 7.97 -12.39
CA LYS A 70 -1.13 6.56 -12.57
C LYS A 70 -0.68 6.15 -13.97
N LYS A 71 0.20 5.16 -14.09
CA LYS A 71 0.54 4.55 -15.38
C LYS A 71 -0.60 3.59 -15.76
N PRO A 72 -1.43 3.90 -16.78
CA PRO A 72 -2.64 3.13 -17.07
C PRO A 72 -2.35 1.87 -17.90
N HIS A 73 -1.15 1.73 -18.45
CA HIS A 73 -0.83 0.62 -19.34
C HIS A 73 -0.39 -0.63 -18.56
N PRO A 74 -1.12 -1.76 -18.69
CA PRO A 74 -0.68 -3.03 -18.13
C PRO A 74 0.56 -3.52 -18.88
N ARG A 75 1.55 -4.09 -18.18
CA ARG A 75 2.72 -4.71 -18.82
C ARG A 75 2.45 -6.17 -19.12
N SER A 76 3.08 -6.71 -20.17
CA SER A 76 3.18 -8.16 -20.38
C SER A 76 4.01 -8.78 -19.25
N ILE A 77 3.65 -10.00 -18.86
CA ILE A 77 4.35 -10.77 -17.83
C ILE A 77 4.87 -12.05 -18.50
N VAL A 78 6.07 -12.50 -18.15
CA VAL A 78 6.62 -13.75 -18.70
C VAL A 78 5.65 -14.90 -18.39
N GLY A 79 5.21 -15.62 -19.42
CA GLY A 79 4.20 -16.69 -19.31
C GLY A 79 2.76 -16.30 -19.70
N ALA A 80 2.46 -15.02 -19.96
CA ALA A 80 1.19 -14.60 -20.55
C ALA A 80 1.34 -13.29 -21.34
N SER A 81 0.97 -13.31 -22.63
CA SER A 81 0.96 -12.09 -23.45
C SER A 81 -0.10 -11.10 -22.96
N LEU A 82 0.11 -9.82 -23.26
CA LEU A 82 -0.78 -8.72 -22.84
C LEU A 82 -2.23 -8.95 -23.29
N GLU A 83 -2.42 -9.55 -24.46
CA GLU A 83 -3.74 -9.89 -25.03
C GLU A 83 -4.49 -10.95 -24.22
N VAL A 84 -3.80 -12.00 -23.78
CA VAL A 84 -4.40 -13.06 -22.95
C VAL A 84 -4.86 -12.51 -21.61
N ILE A 85 -4.08 -11.60 -21.03
CA ILE A 85 -4.39 -10.94 -19.77
C ILE A 85 -5.61 -10.03 -19.91
N GLN A 86 -5.75 -9.29 -21.00
CA GLN A 86 -6.92 -8.44 -21.26
C GLN A 86 -8.19 -9.26 -21.47
N LYS A 87 -8.12 -10.34 -22.27
CA LYS A 87 -9.26 -11.25 -22.50
C LYS A 87 -9.78 -11.82 -21.18
N LYS A 88 -8.90 -12.39 -20.35
CA LYS A 88 -9.26 -12.91 -19.02
C LYS A 88 -9.82 -11.84 -18.09
N ARG A 89 -9.33 -10.59 -18.13
CA ARG A 89 -9.87 -9.49 -17.30
C ARG A 89 -11.24 -8.99 -17.78
N ASN A 90 -11.52 -9.06 -19.07
CA ASN A 90 -12.76 -8.56 -19.67
C ASN A 90 -13.88 -9.62 -19.69
N GLU A 91 -13.59 -10.88 -19.34
CA GLU A 91 -14.62 -11.91 -19.12
C GLU A 91 -15.65 -11.47 -18.07
N LYS A 92 -16.94 -11.62 -18.43
CA LYS A 92 -18.06 -11.29 -17.56
C LYS A 92 -18.00 -12.10 -16.26
N PRO A 93 -18.39 -11.52 -15.11
CA PRO A 93 -18.35 -12.20 -13.82
C PRO A 93 -19.18 -13.50 -13.81
N GLU A 94 -20.30 -13.53 -14.52
CA GLU A 94 -21.16 -14.72 -14.65
C GLU A 94 -20.44 -15.93 -15.26
N VAL A 95 -19.58 -15.71 -16.26
CA VAL A 95 -18.77 -16.78 -16.88
C VAL A 95 -17.71 -17.28 -15.92
N ARG A 96 -17.15 -16.39 -15.09
CA ARG A 96 -16.17 -16.77 -14.07
C ARG A 96 -16.80 -17.58 -12.95
N ASP A 97 -18.00 -17.20 -12.52
CA ASP A 97 -18.70 -17.90 -11.45
C ASP A 97 -19.23 -19.26 -11.94
N ALA A 98 -19.71 -19.35 -13.19
CA ALA A 98 -20.03 -20.63 -13.81
C ALA A 98 -18.81 -21.57 -13.90
N ALA A 99 -17.64 -21.06 -14.29
CA ALA A 99 -16.41 -21.84 -14.32
C ALA A 99 -15.95 -22.30 -12.92
N ARG A 100 -16.13 -21.45 -11.90
CA ARG A 100 -15.86 -21.81 -10.49
C ARG A 100 -16.82 -22.89 -10.01
N GLU A 101 -18.10 -22.77 -10.31
CA GLU A 101 -19.10 -23.77 -9.93
C GLU A 101 -18.86 -25.12 -10.61
N ALA A 102 -18.50 -25.12 -11.90
CA ALA A 102 -18.16 -26.33 -12.64
C ALA A 102 -16.93 -27.03 -12.01
N ALA A 103 -15.87 -26.27 -11.70
CA ALA A 103 -14.69 -26.80 -11.04
C ALA A 103 -15.01 -27.36 -9.64
N LEU A 104 -15.85 -26.65 -8.86
CA LEU A 104 -16.28 -27.13 -7.54
C LEU A 104 -17.12 -28.40 -7.62
N ARG A 105 -17.95 -28.57 -8.66
CA ARG A 105 -18.71 -29.81 -8.89
C ARG A 105 -17.77 -30.96 -9.24
N GLU A 106 -16.82 -30.75 -10.14
CA GLU A 106 -15.84 -31.78 -10.51
C GLU A 106 -15.00 -32.24 -9.30
N ILE A 107 -14.51 -31.29 -8.48
CA ILE A 107 -13.76 -31.61 -7.26
C ILE A 107 -14.63 -32.42 -6.29
N LYS A 108 -15.89 -32.03 -6.08
CA LYS A 108 -16.82 -32.76 -5.21
C LYS A 108 -17.08 -34.18 -5.73
N GLU A 109 -17.20 -34.37 -7.04
CA GLU A 109 -17.38 -35.69 -7.65
C GLU A 109 -16.13 -36.57 -7.52
N ARG A 110 -14.93 -36.01 -7.72
CA ARG A 110 -13.66 -36.72 -7.47
C ARG A 110 -13.52 -37.12 -6.00
N ILE A 111 -13.92 -36.26 -5.06
CA ILE A 111 -13.89 -36.55 -3.63
C ILE A 111 -14.92 -37.64 -3.26
N LYS A 112 -16.11 -37.65 -3.87
CA LYS A 112 -17.10 -38.71 -3.66
C LYS A 112 -16.58 -40.05 -4.15
N LYS A 113 -16.12 -40.13 -5.40
CA LYS A 113 -15.54 -41.36 -5.99
C LYS A 113 -14.40 -41.92 -5.14
N THR A 114 -13.46 -41.09 -4.70
CA THR A 114 -12.35 -41.53 -3.83
C THR A 114 -12.79 -41.88 -2.41
N LYS A 115 -13.90 -41.34 -1.90
CA LYS A 115 -14.48 -41.74 -0.60
C LYS A 115 -15.20 -43.08 -0.69
N ASP A 116 -15.91 -43.35 -1.78
CA ASP A 116 -16.62 -44.60 -1.98
C ASP A 116 -15.62 -45.75 -2.20
N GLU A 117 -14.59 -45.55 -3.01
CA GLU A 117 -13.46 -46.49 -3.13
C GLU A 117 -12.76 -46.77 -1.79
N LYS A 118 -12.68 -45.78 -0.89
CA LYS A 118 -12.13 -45.95 0.46
C LYS A 118 -13.08 -46.67 1.42
N LYS A 119 -14.40 -46.55 1.22
CA LYS A 119 -15.40 -47.28 2.01
C LYS A 119 -15.48 -48.73 1.59
N ASP A 120 -15.41 -49.02 0.30
CA ASP A 120 -15.42 -50.38 -0.24
C ASP A 120 -14.17 -51.15 0.21
N LYS A 121 -13.00 -50.50 0.16
CA LYS A 121 -11.75 -51.08 0.72
C LYS A 121 -11.81 -51.31 2.23
N LYS A 122 -12.52 -50.46 2.99
CA LYS A 122 -12.70 -50.66 4.44
C LYS A 122 -13.71 -51.76 4.75
N ALA A 123 -14.77 -51.89 3.96
CA ALA A 123 -15.77 -52.95 4.07
C ALA A 123 -15.18 -54.32 3.74
N GLU A 124 -14.32 -54.41 2.72
CA GLU A 124 -13.62 -55.66 2.38
C GLU A 124 -12.65 -56.09 3.50
N VAL A 125 -11.93 -55.15 4.11
CA VAL A 125 -11.03 -55.42 5.25
C VAL A 125 -11.81 -55.85 6.50
N LEU A 126 -12.96 -55.21 6.80
CA LEU A 126 -13.81 -55.58 7.94
C LEU A 126 -14.50 -56.94 7.75
N ALA A 127 -14.92 -57.27 6.52
CA ALA A 127 -15.48 -58.58 6.19
C ALA A 127 -14.43 -59.71 6.27
N LYS A 128 -13.15 -59.42 5.98
CA LYS A 128 -12.05 -60.37 6.20
C LYS A 128 -11.79 -60.63 7.69
N ILE A 129 -11.91 -59.60 8.54
CA ILE A 129 -11.66 -59.69 9.99
C ILE A 129 -12.77 -60.46 10.73
N GLN A 130 -14.03 -60.36 10.29
CA GLN A 130 -15.16 -61.08 10.91
C GLN A 130 -15.15 -62.61 10.67
N LYS A 131 -14.37 -63.12 9.71
CA LYS A 131 -14.21 -64.58 9.52
C LYS A 131 -13.16 -65.24 10.43
N THR A 132 -12.44 -64.48 11.26
CA THR A 132 -11.30 -65.01 12.06
C THR A 132 -11.41 -64.85 13.58
N GLN A 133 -12.56 -64.50 14.16
CA GLN A 133 -12.69 -64.40 15.62
C GLN A 133 -13.84 -65.21 16.21
N THR A 134 -13.65 -66.52 16.28
CA THR A 134 -14.27 -67.41 17.28
C THR A 134 -13.18 -68.15 18.05
N LYS A 135 -12.62 -67.54 19.11
CA LYS A 135 -12.12 -68.18 20.36
C LYS A 135 -11.31 -67.20 21.23
N GLY A 136 -11.72 -67.08 22.50
CA GLY A 136 -10.80 -67.12 23.64
C GLY A 136 -10.35 -65.81 24.31
N ILE A 137 -11.05 -65.45 25.39
CA ILE A 137 -10.56 -65.31 26.79
C ILE A 137 -9.37 -64.35 27.11
N VAL A 138 -9.67 -63.47 28.08
CA VAL A 138 -8.88 -62.48 28.86
C VAL A 138 -7.84 -63.17 29.78
N PRO A 139 -6.62 -62.61 30.05
CA PRO A 139 -6.38 -61.85 31.30
C PRO A 139 -5.30 -60.72 31.32
N LYS A 140 -5.68 -59.60 31.95
CA LYS A 140 -5.10 -58.85 33.10
C LYS A 140 -3.62 -58.36 33.16
N GLY A 141 -3.49 -57.05 33.44
CA GLY A 141 -2.45 -56.38 34.28
C GLY A 141 -1.37 -55.58 33.51
N SER A 142 -0.87 -54.39 33.91
CA SER A 142 -0.95 -53.58 35.13
C SER A 142 -0.23 -52.20 34.95
N LYS A 143 -0.53 -51.24 35.86
CA LYS A 143 0.21 -50.01 36.29
C LYS A 143 0.26 -48.75 35.38
N GLY A 144 -0.40 -47.67 35.83
CA GLY A 144 -0.37 -46.27 35.29
C GLY A 144 0.75 -45.40 35.90
N PRO A 145 0.58 -44.10 36.22
CA PRO A 145 -0.33 -43.05 35.71
C PRO A 145 0.40 -41.70 35.40
N LYS A 146 -0.01 -40.88 34.40
CA LYS A 146 0.24 -39.41 34.46
C LYS A 146 -0.55 -38.56 33.43
N LEU A 147 -1.45 -37.74 34.00
CA LEU A 147 -1.76 -36.32 33.69
C LEU A 147 -2.26 -35.89 32.29
N GLY A 148 -3.51 -35.42 32.29
CA GLY A 148 -3.77 -33.99 32.03
C GLY A 148 -4.26 -33.60 30.64
N GLY A 149 -5.54 -33.86 30.35
CA GLY A 149 -6.26 -33.23 29.23
C GLY A 149 -6.84 -31.88 29.65
N GLY A 150 -6.31 -30.79 29.10
CA GLY A 150 -6.88 -29.45 29.19
C GLY A 150 -7.32 -28.96 27.81
N GLY A 151 -8.62 -29.05 27.53
CA GLY A 151 -9.25 -28.40 26.39
C GLY A 151 -9.42 -26.90 26.64
N GLY A 152 -9.22 -26.10 25.59
CA GLY A 152 -9.51 -24.67 25.60
C GLY A 152 -8.74 -23.93 24.50
N LYS A 153 -9.38 -23.75 23.33
CA LYS A 153 -8.95 -22.74 22.35
C LYS A 153 -9.96 -21.61 22.34
N ARG A 154 -9.47 -20.43 22.74
CA ARG A 154 -9.95 -19.13 22.27
C ARG A 154 -9.55 -18.97 20.80
#